data_AF-A0A3D5X817-F1
#
_entry.id   AF-A0A3D5X817-F1
#
_cell.length_a   1.000
_cell.length_b   1.000
_cell.length_c   1.000
_cell.angle_alpha   90.00
_cell.angle_beta   90.00
_cell.angle_gamma   90.00
#
_symmetry.space_group_name_H-M   'P 1'
#
loop_
_entity.id
_entity.type
_entity.pdbx_description
1 polymer ?
#
loop_
_entity_poly.entity_id
_entity_poly.type
_entity_poly.pdbx_seq_one_letter_code
_entity_poly.pdbx_strand_id
1 'polypeptide(L)'
;VEVDNGICPSTYTDVFTVHVDENTVGGNVTGTTSICEGESSDLTLTGHLGDVIKWQSSINNGATWVDIDNTTITYTSTALTQTTLFRVVV
;
A
#
# COMPACT_ATOMS: atom_id res chain seq x y z
N VAL A 1 -57.49 35.90 -12.74
CA VAL A 1 -56.90 35.92 -11.38
C VAL A 1 -57.88 35.10 -10.56
N GLU A 2 -57.61 33.90 -10.07
CA GLU A 2 -56.40 33.33 -9.42
C GLU A 2 -56.19 31.87 -9.94
N VAL A 3 -55.00 31.50 -10.40
CA VAL A 3 -53.90 30.78 -9.72
C VAL A 3 -54.22 29.33 -9.37
N ASP A 4 -53.60 28.44 -10.16
CA ASP A 4 -53.54 26.99 -10.06
C ASP A 4 -53.06 26.55 -8.66
N ASN A 5 -53.84 25.71 -7.98
CA ASN A 5 -53.50 25.20 -6.64
C ASN A 5 -52.67 23.91 -6.74
N GLY A 6 -51.68 23.94 -7.63
CA GLY A 6 -50.78 22.84 -7.93
C GLY A 6 -49.82 22.57 -6.77
N ILE A 7 -50.13 21.56 -5.96
CA ILE A 7 -49.14 20.97 -5.05
C ILE A 7 -48.40 19.89 -5.86
N CYS A 8 -47.29 20.25 -6.48
CA CYS A 8 -46.40 19.24 -7.08
C CYS A 8 -45.65 18.52 -5.94
N PRO A 9 -45.78 17.19 -5.77
CA PRO A 9 -44.95 16.47 -4.82
C PRO A 9 -43.49 16.56 -5.28
N SER A 10 -42.61 17.01 -4.38
CA SER A 10 -41.17 17.02 -4.63
C SER A 10 -40.68 15.59 -4.83
N THR A 11 -40.35 15.24 -6.07
CA THR A 11 -39.71 13.98 -6.39
C THR A 11 -38.21 14.19 -6.28
N TYR A 12 -37.58 13.52 -5.32
CA TYR A 12 -36.14 13.56 -5.14
C TYR A 12 -35.50 12.46 -5.99
N THR A 13 -34.34 12.76 -6.58
CA THR A 13 -33.54 11.78 -7.31
C THR A 13 -32.86 10.81 -6.35
N ASP A 14 -32.38 9.67 -6.85
CA ASP A 14 -31.54 8.77 -6.07
C ASP A 14 -30.34 9.50 -5.48
N VAL A 15 -30.03 9.19 -4.22
CA VAL A 15 -28.89 9.74 -3.50
C VAL A 15 -27.67 8.89 -3.85
N PHE A 16 -26.69 9.48 -4.54
CA PHE A 16 -25.40 8.84 -4.78
C PHE A 16 -24.46 9.16 -3.61
N THR A 17 -23.92 8.11 -2.98
CA THR A 17 -22.97 8.26 -1.87
C THR A 17 -21.56 8.09 -2.43
N VAL A 18 -20.72 9.11 -2.30
CA VAL A 18 -19.29 9.01 -2.62
C VAL A 18 -18.56 8.55 -1.37
N HIS A 19 -17.95 7.36 -1.42
CA HIS A 19 -17.03 6.92 -0.38
C HIS A 19 -15.65 7.53 -0.66
N VAL A 20 -15.06 8.15 0.36
CA VAL A 20 -13.67 8.63 0.29
C VAL A 20 -12.83 7.58 0.98
N ASP A 21 -12.11 6.78 0.20
CA ASP A 21 -11.11 5.86 0.74
C ASP A 21 -9.95 6.67 1.34
N GLU A 22 -9.47 6.26 2.52
CA GLU A 22 -8.34 6.91 3.17
C GLU A 22 -7.05 6.74 2.33
N ASN A 23 -6.20 7.77 2.32
CA ASN A 23 -4.91 7.72 1.65
C ASN A 23 -4.07 6.56 2.22
N THR A 24 -3.66 5.62 1.37
CA THR A 24 -2.74 4.55 1.79
C THR A 24 -1.43 5.14 2.29
N VAL A 25 -0.87 4.51 3.33
CA VAL A 25 0.43 4.89 3.91
C VAL A 25 1.36 3.71 3.73
N GLY A 26 2.44 3.89 2.96
CA GLY A 26 3.38 2.81 2.63
C GLY A 26 4.20 2.27 3.80
N GLY A 27 4.09 2.87 4.99
CA GLY A 27 4.76 2.44 6.22
C GLY A 27 6.29 2.60 6.22
N ASN A 28 6.95 1.98 7.19
CA ASN A 28 8.40 1.94 7.35
C ASN A 28 8.87 0.48 7.43
N VAL A 29 9.79 0.10 6.55
CA VAL A 29 10.47 -1.20 6.60
C VAL A 29 11.60 -1.14 7.61
N THR A 30 11.56 -2.00 8.60
CA THR A 30 12.65 -2.20 9.57
C THR A 30 13.22 -3.59 9.41
N GLY A 31 14.52 -3.75 9.68
CA GLY A 31 15.19 -5.05 9.58
C GLY A 31 16.66 -4.95 9.97
N THR A 32 17.37 -6.08 9.86
CA THR A 32 18.80 -6.14 10.17
C THR A 32 19.58 -5.27 9.18
N THR A 33 20.18 -4.19 9.67
CA THR A 33 20.88 -3.19 8.85
C THR A 33 22.28 -3.60 8.42
N SER A 34 22.84 -4.66 9.01
CA SER A 34 24.16 -5.19 8.66
C SER A 34 24.17 -6.69 8.89
N ILE A 35 24.33 -7.42 7.79
CA ILE A 35 24.47 -8.88 7.76
C ILE A 35 25.79 -9.23 7.08
N CYS A 36 26.34 -10.40 7.39
CA CYS A 36 27.51 -10.92 6.67
C CYS A 36 27.10 -11.34 5.26
N GLU A 37 28.06 -11.35 4.34
CA GLU A 37 27.83 -11.86 2.99
C GLU A 37 27.34 -13.32 3.03
N GLY A 38 26.22 -13.60 2.36
CA GLY A 38 25.59 -14.92 2.36
C GLY A 38 24.57 -15.15 3.48
N GLU A 39 24.38 -14.20 4.38
CA GLU A 39 23.32 -14.26 5.40
C GLU A 39 21.98 -13.70 4.87
N SER A 40 20.89 -14.10 5.52
CA SER A 40 19.55 -13.55 5.31
C SER A 40 19.24 -12.42 6.30
N SER A 41 18.28 -11.56 5.97
CA SER A 41 17.74 -10.55 6.88
C SER A 41 16.23 -10.67 7.00
N ASP A 42 15.72 -10.56 8.23
CA ASP A 42 14.29 -10.45 8.52
C ASP A 42 13.86 -8.99 8.44
N LEU A 43 12.84 -8.73 7.60
CA LEU A 43 12.27 -7.42 7.34
C LEU A 43 10.82 -7.40 7.84
N THR A 44 10.44 -6.30 8.47
CA THR A 44 9.10 -6.07 9.01
C THR A 44 8.59 -4.70 8.57
N LEU A 45 7.40 -4.67 8.01
CA LEU A 45 6.67 -3.44 7.70
C LEU A 45 5.86 -3.00 8.92
N THR A 46 6.01 -1.73 9.28
CA THR A 46 5.28 -1.12 10.41
C THR A 46 4.67 0.22 9.98
N GLY A 47 3.59 0.65 10.65
CA GLY A 47 2.97 1.95 10.41
C GLY A 47 2.34 2.11 9.02
N HIS A 48 1.98 1.01 8.35
CA HIS A 48 1.24 1.05 7.09
C HIS A 48 -0.27 1.24 7.31
N LEU A 49 -0.95 1.78 6.29
CA LEU A 49 -2.40 1.83 6.20
C LEU A 49 -2.81 1.32 4.81
N GLY A 50 -3.57 0.23 4.78
CA GLY A 50 -3.88 -0.55 3.57
C GLY A 50 -3.31 -1.97 3.63
N ASP A 51 -3.68 -2.80 2.65
CA ASP A 51 -3.23 -4.18 2.55
C ASP A 51 -1.85 -4.27 1.84
N VAL A 52 -0.95 -5.12 2.32
CA VAL A 52 0.33 -5.35 1.62
C VAL A 52 0.07 -6.07 0.30
N ILE A 53 0.29 -5.38 -0.82
CA ILE A 53 0.11 -5.92 -2.17
C ILE A 53 1.31 -6.76 -2.57
N LYS A 54 2.53 -6.26 -2.33
CA LYS A 54 3.78 -6.96 -2.66
C LYS A 54 5.00 -6.34 -2.00
N TRP A 55 6.05 -7.14 -1.86
CA TRP A 55 7.40 -6.63 -1.60
C TRP A 55 8.15 -6.40 -2.91
N GLN A 56 9.14 -5.52 -2.89
CA GLN A 56 10.05 -5.31 -4.00
C GLN A 56 11.49 -5.19 -3.50
N SER A 57 12.43 -5.72 -4.27
CA SER A 57 13.86 -5.59 -4.00
C SER A 57 14.60 -4.88 -5.12
N SER A 58 15.72 -4.24 -4.80
CA SER A 58 16.57 -3.56 -5.76
C SER A 58 18.04 -3.75 -5.42
N ILE A 59 18.81 -4.25 -6.37
CA ILE A 59 20.26 -4.45 -6.25
C ILE A 59 21.08 -3.34 -6.90
N ASN A 60 20.41 -2.36 -7.51
CA ASN A 60 21.01 -1.24 -8.25
C ASN A 60 20.59 0.11 -7.66
N ASN A 61 20.57 0.17 -6.33
CA ASN A 61 20.30 1.38 -5.56
C ASN A 61 18.98 2.09 -5.94
N GLY A 62 17.94 1.30 -6.23
CA GLY A 62 16.58 1.79 -6.50
C GLY A 62 16.30 2.15 -7.95
N ALA A 63 17.24 1.93 -8.89
CA ALA A 63 17.02 2.21 -10.31
C ALA A 63 16.02 1.23 -10.95
N THR A 64 16.06 -0.04 -10.56
CA THR A 64 15.04 -1.03 -10.93
C THR A 64 14.62 -1.84 -9.73
N TRP A 65 13.34 -2.22 -9.70
CA TRP A 65 12.74 -3.00 -8.63
C TRP A 65 12.20 -4.31 -9.19
N VAL A 66 12.49 -5.41 -8.50
CA VAL A 66 11.98 -6.75 -8.81
C VAL A 66 10.87 -7.07 -7.83
N ASP A 67 9.74 -7.52 -8.35
CA ASP A 67 8.59 -7.92 -7.54
C ASP A 67 8.88 -9.22 -6.78
N ILE A 68 8.49 -9.23 -5.51
CA ILE A 68 8.50 -10.38 -4.62
C ILE A 68 7.04 -10.66 -4.26
N ASP A 69 6.57 -11.84 -4.61
CA ASP A 69 5.19 -12.27 -4.35
C ASP A 69 5.02 -12.63 -2.87
N ASN A 70 4.93 -11.58 -2.05
CA ASN A 70 4.71 -11.65 -0.62
C ASN A 70 3.74 -10.54 -0.23
N THR A 71 2.64 -10.92 0.40
CA THR A 71 1.58 -10.00 0.86
C THR A 71 1.53 -9.91 2.39
N THR A 72 2.57 -10.37 3.08
CA THR A 72 2.65 -10.35 4.54
C THR A 72 3.43 -9.12 5.02
N ILE A 73 3.14 -8.70 6.26
CA ILE A 73 3.87 -7.60 6.91
C ILE A 73 5.32 -7.95 7.24
N THR A 74 5.69 -9.22 7.17
CA THR A 74 7.06 -9.70 7.36
C THR A 74 7.58 -10.35 6.08
N TYR A 75 8.88 -10.24 5.86
CA TYR A 75 9.58 -10.90 4.76
C TYR A 75 11.01 -11.25 5.18
N THR A 76 11.42 -12.50 5.00
CA THR A 76 12.80 -12.94 5.21
C THR A 76 13.50 -13.00 3.86
N SER A 77 14.58 -12.24 3.69
CA SER A 77 15.35 -12.26 2.45
C SER A 77 16.07 -13.60 2.27
N THR A 78 16.33 -13.99 1.02
CA THR A 78 17.35 -15.01 0.76
C THR A 78 18.73 -14.51 1.15
N ALA A 79 19.72 -15.40 1.17
CA ALA A 79 21.14 -15.06 1.32
C ALA A 79 21.53 -13.90 0.39
N LEU A 80 21.99 -12.78 0.96
CA LEU A 80 22.37 -11.60 0.19
C LEU A 80 23.89 -11.57 0.03
N THR A 81 24.36 -11.50 -1.22
CA THR A 81 25.79 -11.36 -1.56
C THR A 81 26.17 -9.92 -1.92
N GLN A 82 25.18 -9.04 -2.03
CA GLN A 82 25.38 -7.63 -2.35
C GLN A 82 24.32 -6.76 -1.69
N THR A 83 24.61 -5.46 -1.56
CA THR A 83 23.68 -4.48 -1.01
C THR A 83 22.36 -4.49 -1.78
N THR A 84 21.27 -4.82 -1.09
CA THR A 84 19.93 -4.93 -1.65
C THR A 84 19.00 -4.02 -0.87
N LEU A 85 18.28 -3.15 -1.56
CA LEU A 85 17.21 -2.32 -1.00
C LEU A 85 15.89 -3.08 -1.05
N PHE A 86 15.03 -2.83 -0.07
CA PHE A 86 13.68 -3.39 0.00
C PHE A 86 12.66 -2.28 0.18
N ARG A 87 11.51 -2.42 -0.47
CA ARG A 87 10.33 -1.57 -0.25
C ARG A 87 9.05 -2.39 -0.35
N VAL A 88 7.97 -1.85 0.18
CA VAL A 88 6.64 -2.47 0.13
C VAL A 88 5.69 -1.63 -0.71
N VAL A 89 4.82 -2.30 -1.45
CA VAL A 89 3.67 -1.71 -2.13
C VAL A 89 2.43 -2.09 -1.33
N VAL A 90 1.70 -1.07 -0.88
CA VAL A 90 0.45 -1.14 -0.12
C VAL A 90 -0.65 -0.47 -0.94
#